data_AF-A0A6A7RWK0-F1
#
_entry.id   AF-A0A6A7RWK0-F1
#
_cell.length_a   1.000
_cell.length_b   1.000
_cell.length_c   1.000
_cell.angle_alpha   90.00
_cell.angle_beta   90.00
_cell.angle_gamma   90.00
#
_symmetry.space_group_name_H-M   'P 1'
#
loop_
_entity.id
_entity.type
_entity.pdbx_description
1 polymer ?
#
loop_
_entity_poly.entity_id
_entity_poly.type
_entity_poly.pdbx_seq_one_letter_code
_entity_poly.pdbx_strand_id
1 'polypeptide(L)'
;VEGGLPVVLAQTFRAIIHSRMRTGMDRYRLEFAGADVLLFEPTRDDADMFFTNVFSYRGRSRLCEHAYQRTRKDLYQRRHELQPILARHGFQLNLGVLKDHTRSLLSHKRRPDLATSASALDSSLADLERWLQAQKT
;
A
#
# COMPACT_ATOMS: atom_id res chain seq x y z
N VAL A 1 -24.73 -1.75 13.24
CA VAL A 1 -24.11 -2.61 14.26
C VAL A 1 -23.10 -3.53 13.58
N GLU A 2 -21.85 -3.12 13.41
CA GLU A 2 -20.80 -4.02 12.88
C GLU A 2 -19.93 -4.55 14.03
N GLY A 3 -20.60 -5.02 15.08
CA GLY A 3 -19.99 -5.74 16.19
C GLY A 3 -20.30 -7.21 16.02
N GLY A 4 -19.31 -7.98 15.56
CA GLY A 4 -19.39 -9.43 15.44
C GLY A 4 -18.14 -10.09 15.98
N LEU A 5 -18.22 -11.41 16.23
CA LEU A 5 -17.10 -12.25 16.63
C LEU A 5 -15.82 -12.02 15.79
N PRO A 6 -15.89 -11.81 14.45
CA PRO A 6 -14.70 -11.52 13.64
C PRO A 6 -13.96 -10.23 14.03
N VAL A 7 -14.70 -9.18 14.40
CA VAL A 7 -14.12 -7.89 14.81
C VAL A 7 -13.41 -8.06 16.16
N VAL A 8 -14.03 -8.74 17.11
CA VAL A 8 -13.42 -9.02 18.42
C VAL A 8 -12.16 -9.88 18.26
N LEU A 9 -12.20 -10.91 17.41
CA LEU A 9 -11.01 -11.72 17.10
C LEU A 9 -9.90 -10.87 16.48
N ALA A 10 -10.22 -10.01 15.51
CA ALA A 10 -9.25 -9.09 14.91
C ALA A 10 -8.63 -8.15 15.97
N GLN A 11 -9.43 -7.66 16.93
CA GLN A 11 -8.93 -6.87 18.06
C GLN A 11 -8.01 -7.67 18.97
N THR A 12 -8.37 -8.92 19.31
CA THR A 12 -7.55 -9.80 20.14
C THR A 12 -6.21 -10.11 19.47
N PHE A 13 -6.22 -10.46 18.18
CA PHE A 13 -4.97 -10.67 17.43
C PHE A 13 -4.11 -9.40 17.40
N ARG A 14 -4.73 -8.24 17.18
CA ARG A 14 -4.04 -6.95 17.21
C ARG A 14 -3.40 -6.68 18.57
N ALA A 15 -4.10 -6.94 19.67
CA ALA A 15 -3.57 -6.78 21.02
C ALA A 15 -2.37 -7.69 21.28
N ILE A 16 -2.45 -8.96 20.86
CA ILE A 16 -1.35 -9.93 21.01
C ILE A 16 -0.12 -9.50 20.19
N ILE A 17 -0.31 -9.12 18.92
CA ILE A 17 0.78 -8.66 18.05
C ILE A 17 1.44 -7.42 18.65
N HIS A 18 0.65 -6.45 19.10
CA HIS A 18 1.16 -5.23 19.72
C HIS A 18 1.94 -5.52 21.01
N SER A 19 1.46 -6.45 21.85
CA SER A 19 2.19 -6.87 23.05
C SER A 19 3.56 -7.48 22.70
N ARG A 20 3.61 -8.38 21.70
CA ARG A 20 4.86 -8.99 21.25
C ARG A 20 5.82 -7.98 20.64
N MET A 21 5.32 -7.05 19.84
CA MET A 21 6.13 -5.98 19.25
C MET A 21 6.79 -5.16 20.36
N ARG A 22 6.02 -4.73 21.38
CA ARG A 22 6.56 -3.94 22.49
C ARG A 22 7.68 -4.67 23.22
N THR A 23 7.44 -5.92 23.63
CA THR A 23 8.47 -6.74 24.29
C THR A 23 9.69 -6.95 23.40
N GLY A 24 9.49 -7.14 22.09
CA GLY A 24 10.57 -7.27 21.12
C GLY A 24 11.40 -5.99 21.02
N MET A 25 10.76 -4.82 20.95
CA MET A 25 11.43 -3.52 20.89
C MET A 25 12.22 -3.21 22.17
N ASP A 26 11.69 -3.58 23.33
CA ASP A 26 12.41 -3.44 24.59
C ASP A 26 13.68 -4.33 24.61
N ARG A 27 13.63 -5.52 24.00
CA ARG A 27 14.81 -6.37 23.84
C ARG A 27 15.82 -5.78 22.83
N TYR A 28 15.37 -5.27 21.69
CA TYR A 28 16.24 -4.64 20.69
C TYR A 28 17.04 -3.48 21.28
N ARG A 29 16.46 -2.69 22.19
CA ARG A 29 17.17 -1.61 22.89
C ARG A 29 18.34 -2.09 23.74
N LEU A 30 18.23 -3.29 24.32
CA LEU A 30 19.29 -3.88 25.15
C LEU A 30 20.36 -4.57 24.30
N GLU A 31 19.94 -5.31 23.26
CA GLU A 31 20.83 -6.12 22.42
C GLU A 31 21.67 -5.26 21.48
N PHE A 32 21.14 -4.14 21.00
CA PHE A 32 21.84 -3.21 20.11
C PHE A 32 22.10 -1.88 20.81
N ALA A 33 22.81 -1.93 21.94
CA ALA A 33 23.23 -0.74 22.67
C ALA A 33 24.11 0.15 21.77
N GLY A 34 23.54 1.27 21.31
CA GLY A 34 24.20 2.22 20.40
C GLY A 34 23.61 2.26 18.98
N ALA A 35 22.64 1.40 18.65
CA ALA A 35 21.89 1.51 17.41
C ALA A 35 20.62 2.35 17.60
N ASP A 36 20.24 3.09 16.56
CA ASP A 36 18.97 3.81 16.53
C ASP A 36 17.90 2.97 15.84
N VAL A 37 16.84 2.63 16.59
CA VAL A 37 15.71 1.86 16.07
C VAL A 37 14.55 2.79 15.76
N LEU A 38 14.18 2.88 14.49
CA LEU A 38 13.02 3.62 14.04
C LEU A 38 11.85 2.66 13.77
N LEU A 39 10.74 2.86 14.48
CA LEU A 39 9.53 2.08 14.33
C LEU A 39 8.45 2.91 13.62
N PHE A 40 7.83 2.30 12.61
CA PHE A 40 6.71 2.85 11.85
C PHE A 40 5.53 1.90 11.98
N GLU A 41 4.53 2.30 12.76
CA GLU A 41 3.35 1.48 13.02
C GLU A 41 2.15 1.95 12.18
N PRO A 42 1.30 1.02 11.70
CA PRO A 42 -0.01 1.36 11.17
C PRO A 42 -0.87 1.97 12.28
N THR A 43 -1.69 2.96 11.94
CA THR A 43 -2.64 3.50 12.92
C THR A 43 -3.76 2.53 13.23
N ARG A 44 -4.31 2.62 14.45
CA ARG A 44 -5.37 1.74 14.97
C ARG A 44 -6.66 1.76 14.14
N ASP A 45 -6.89 2.85 13.42
CA ASP A 45 -8.06 3.08 12.55
C ASP A 45 -7.81 2.70 11.08
N ASP A 46 -6.65 2.13 10.78
CA ASP A 46 -6.29 1.68 9.42
C ASP A 46 -6.96 0.33 9.12
N ALA A 47 -8.29 0.35 9.05
CA ALA A 47 -9.14 -0.79 8.74
C ALA A 47 -8.74 -1.40 7.38
N ASP A 48 -8.31 -0.58 6.43
CA ASP A 48 -7.82 -1.03 5.14
C ASP A 48 -6.60 -1.96 5.28
N MET A 49 -5.73 -1.73 6.28
CA MET A 49 -4.58 -2.61 6.51
C MET A 49 -4.95 -3.99 7.08
N PHE A 50 -6.05 -4.08 7.82
CA PHE A 50 -6.47 -5.32 8.50
C PHE A 50 -7.56 -6.11 7.76
N PHE A 51 -8.40 -5.45 6.98
CA PHE A 51 -9.53 -6.08 6.29
C PHE A 51 -9.29 -6.27 4.78
N THR A 52 -8.18 -5.76 4.23
CA THR A 52 -7.80 -6.06 2.85
C THR A 52 -7.30 -7.50 2.73
N ASN A 53 -7.95 -8.31 1.89
CA ASN A 53 -7.47 -9.65 1.56
C ASN A 53 -6.11 -9.57 0.84
N VAL A 54 -5.03 -9.77 1.61
CA VAL A 54 -3.62 -9.75 1.17
C VAL A 54 -3.32 -10.84 0.13
N PHE A 55 -4.18 -11.85 -0.01
CA PHE A 55 -4.00 -12.91 -1.01
C PHE A 55 -4.44 -12.50 -2.43
N SER A 56 -5.17 -11.40 -2.60
CA SER A 56 -5.54 -10.89 -3.92
C SER A 56 -4.53 -9.88 -4.46
N TYR A 57 -4.22 -9.90 -5.76
CA TYR A 57 -3.30 -8.92 -6.37
C TYR A 57 -3.79 -7.46 -6.24
N ARG A 58 -5.10 -7.24 -6.41
CA ARG A 58 -5.73 -5.93 -6.17
C ARG A 58 -5.64 -5.51 -4.71
N GLY A 59 -5.81 -6.44 -3.78
CA GLY A 59 -5.63 -6.21 -2.34
C GLY A 59 -4.20 -5.84 -1.98
N ARG A 60 -3.20 -6.59 -2.46
CA ARG A 60 -1.78 -6.25 -2.26
C ARG A 60 -1.43 -4.87 -2.80
N SER A 61 -1.91 -4.55 -4.00
CA SER A 61 -1.65 -3.25 -4.63
C SER A 61 -2.21 -2.09 -3.79
N ARG A 62 -3.48 -2.20 -3.37
CA ARG A 62 -4.12 -1.18 -2.52
C ARG A 62 -3.43 -1.06 -1.16
N LEU A 63 -3.08 -2.19 -0.55
CA LEU A 63 -2.40 -2.24 0.74
C LEU A 63 -1.02 -1.56 0.69
N CYS A 64 -0.20 -1.87 -0.31
CA CYS A 64 1.11 -1.27 -0.48
C CYS A 64 1.01 0.24 -0.74
N GLU A 65 0.04 0.67 -1.56
CA GLU A 65 -0.22 2.09 -1.79
C GLU A 65 -0.61 2.80 -0.48
N HIS A 66 -1.53 2.22 0.30
CA HIS A 66 -1.94 2.76 1.58
C HIS A 66 -0.74 2.90 2.53
N ALA A 67 0.04 1.83 2.71
CA ALA A 67 1.22 1.83 3.55
C ALA A 67 2.26 2.88 3.12
N TYR A 68 2.47 3.05 1.81
CA TYR A 68 3.36 4.08 1.27
C TYR A 68 2.91 5.50 1.64
N GLN A 69 1.64 5.83 1.41
CA GLN A 69 1.12 7.15 1.73
C GLN A 69 1.16 7.42 3.23
N ARG A 70 0.83 6.41 4.04
CA ARG A 70 0.88 6.51 5.50
C ARG A 70 2.30 6.78 6.00
N THR A 71 3.29 6.00 5.54
CA THR A 71 4.68 6.17 5.94
C THR A 71 5.22 7.54 5.53
N ARG A 72 4.89 8.04 4.33
CA ARG A 72 5.28 9.40 3.91
C ARG A 72 4.73 10.48 4.84
N LYS A 73 3.46 10.34 5.24
CA LYS A 73 2.82 11.26 6.18
C LYS A 73 3.50 11.21 7.55
N ASP A 74 3.78 10.01 8.07
CA ASP A 74 4.45 9.84 9.36
C ASP A 74 5.86 10.44 9.37
N LEU A 75 6.65 10.14 8.33
CA LEU A 75 7.99 10.72 8.13
C LEU A 75 7.95 12.25 8.09
N TYR A 76 6.95 12.84 7.42
CA TYR A 76 6.81 14.28 7.36
C TYR A 76 6.40 14.88 8.71
N GLN A 77 5.47 14.25 9.43
CA GLN A 77 4.99 14.70 10.74
C GLN A 77 6.13 14.67 11.78
N ARG A 78 6.91 13.58 11.79
CA ARG A 78 8.01 13.36 12.73
C ARG A 78 9.36 13.88 12.23
N ARG A 79 9.40 14.64 11.13
CA ARG A 79 10.65 15.07 10.48
C ARG A 79 11.66 15.72 11.44
N HIS A 80 11.20 16.53 12.38
CA HIS A 80 12.08 17.22 13.34
C HIS A 80 12.69 16.28 14.38
N GLU A 81 11.97 15.22 14.75
CA GLU A 81 12.46 14.15 15.64
C GLU A 81 13.42 13.22 14.89
N LEU A 82 13.06 12.83 13.66
CA LEU A 82 13.79 11.84 12.87
C LEU A 82 15.05 12.40 12.22
N GLN A 83 15.07 13.68 11.84
CA GLN A 83 16.19 14.29 11.13
C GLN A 83 17.52 14.23 11.89
N PRO A 84 17.63 14.56 13.19
CA PRO A 84 18.90 14.39 13.92
C PRO A 84 19.31 12.92 14.06
N ILE A 85 18.35 12.00 14.17
CA ILE A 85 18.63 10.56 14.23
C ILE A 85 19.23 10.08 12.90
N LEU A 86 18.55 10.36 11.79
CA LEU A 86 18.97 9.97 10.45
C LEU A 86 20.31 10.62 10.05
N ALA A 87 20.53 11.87 10.43
CA ALA A 87 21.77 12.60 10.12
C ALA A 87 23.01 11.96 10.77
N ARG A 88 22.89 11.39 11.97
CA ARG A 88 23.99 10.62 12.60
C ARG A 88 24.44 9.42 11.78
N HIS A 89 23.56 8.91 10.91
CA HIS A 89 23.81 7.78 10.01
C HIS A 89 24.04 8.19 8.55
N GLY A 90 24.17 9.50 8.26
CA GLY A 90 24.38 10.00 6.90
C GLY A 90 23.11 10.03 6.03
N PHE A 91 21.93 9.83 6.61
CA PHE A 91 20.65 9.89 5.90
C PHE A 91 19.98 11.27 6.05
N GLN A 92 19.25 11.67 5.02
CA GLN A 92 18.45 12.89 5.02
C GLN A 92 17.04 12.61 4.48
N LEU A 93 16.03 13.24 5.10
CA LEU A 93 14.66 13.15 4.62
C LEU A 93 14.50 13.99 3.35
N ASN A 94 14.02 13.36 2.27
CA ASN A 94 13.66 14.08 1.06
C ASN A 94 12.30 14.77 1.23
N LEU A 95 12.32 16.00 1.76
CA LEU A 95 11.10 16.76 2.04
C LEU A 95 10.29 17.10 0.77
N GLY A 96 10.95 17.21 -0.39
CA GLY A 96 10.25 17.38 -1.67
C GLY A 96 9.35 16.19 -1.96
N VAL A 97 9.89 14.98 -1.85
CA VAL A 97 9.12 13.75 -2.01
C VAL A 97 8.07 13.59 -0.91
N LEU A 98 8.33 14.01 0.33
CA LEU A 98 7.34 13.86 1.41
C LEU A 98 6.15 14.82 1.28
N LYS A 99 6.35 16.01 0.68
CA LYS A 99 5.29 17.02 0.47
C LYS A 99 4.47 16.80 -0.80
N ASP A 100 4.97 16.03 -1.76
CA ASP A 100 4.30 15.86 -3.06
C ASP A 100 3.07 14.94 -3.00
N HIS A 101 1.88 15.54 -2.87
CA HIS A 101 0.62 14.78 -2.80
C HIS A 101 0.26 14.01 -4.08
N THR A 102 0.96 14.22 -5.19
CA THR A 102 0.68 13.54 -6.47
C THR A 102 1.40 12.20 -6.60
N ARG A 103 2.41 11.92 -5.75
CA ARG A 103 3.16 10.66 -5.84
C ARG A 103 2.32 9.48 -5.39
N SER A 104 2.44 8.39 -6.15
CA SER A 104 1.88 7.08 -5.86
C SER A 104 2.99 6.03 -5.90
N LEU A 105 2.91 4.99 -5.05
CA LEU A 105 3.88 3.89 -5.06
C LEU A 105 3.73 3.08 -6.35
N LEU A 106 2.48 2.80 -6.70
CA LEU A 106 2.14 2.11 -7.92
C LEU A 106 1.91 3.16 -9.00
N SER A 107 2.84 3.26 -9.94
CA SER A 107 2.61 4.00 -11.17
C SER A 107 1.24 3.59 -11.72
N HIS A 108 0.39 4.57 -12.00
CA HIS A 108 -0.82 4.36 -12.79
C HIS A 108 -0.36 3.89 -14.18
N LYS A 109 0.02 2.62 -14.33
CA LYS A 109 0.02 1.97 -15.63
C LYS A 109 -1.41 2.14 -16.10
N ARG A 110 -1.62 3.01 -17.09
CA ARG A 110 -2.87 3.10 -17.84
C ARG A 110 -3.28 1.66 -18.09
N ARG A 111 -4.37 1.22 -17.46
CA ARG A 111 -4.99 -0.02 -17.91
C ARG A 111 -5.25 0.22 -19.40
N PRO A 112 -4.83 -0.68 -20.30
CA PRO A 112 -5.25 -0.56 -21.68
C PRO A 112 -6.76 -0.42 -21.66
N ASP A 113 -7.27 0.54 -22.43
CA ASP A 113 -8.69 0.80 -22.48
C ASP A 113 -9.38 -0.39 -23.13
N LEU A 114 -9.75 -1.36 -22.29
CA LEU A 114 -10.35 -2.62 -22.70
C LEU A 114 -11.66 -2.38 -23.44
N ALA A 115 -12.37 -1.29 -23.15
CA ALA A 115 -13.58 -0.93 -23.88
C ALA A 115 -13.25 -0.54 -25.32
N THR A 116 -12.22 0.29 -25.52
CA THR A 116 -11.76 0.65 -26.87
C THR A 116 -11.17 -0.54 -27.62
N SER A 117 -10.38 -1.39 -26.96
CA SER A 117 -9.87 -2.62 -27.56
C SER A 117 -10.96 -3.62 -27.93
N ALA A 118 -11.99 -3.79 -27.09
CA ALA A 118 -13.13 -4.65 -27.37
C ALA A 118 -13.97 -4.11 -28.53
N SER A 119 -14.23 -2.80 -28.57
CA SER A 119 -14.96 -2.17 -29.66
C SER A 119 -14.22 -2.27 -31.00
N ALA A 120 -12.89 -2.13 -31.01
CA ALA A 120 -12.08 -2.30 -32.21
C ALA A 120 -12.04 -3.75 -32.72
N LEU A 121 -12.08 -4.72 -31.80
CA LEU A 121 -12.17 -6.14 -32.17
C LEU A 121 -13.55 -6.45 -32.76
N ASP A 122 -14.62 -5.95 -32.13
CA ASP A 122 -16.01 -6.14 -32.60
C ASP A 122 -16.21 -5.57 -34.00
N SER A 123 -15.70 -4.36 -34.27
CA SER A 123 -15.73 -3.78 -35.61
C SER A 123 -14.93 -4.60 -36.63
N SER A 124 -13.75 -5.08 -36.24
CA SER A 124 -12.91 -5.91 -37.13
C SER A 124 -13.58 -7.24 -37.47
N LEU A 125 -14.29 -7.85 -36.51
CA LEU A 125 -15.05 -9.08 -36.74
C LEU A 125 -16.26 -8.84 -37.65
N ALA A 126 -16.98 -7.73 -37.44
CA ALA A 126 -18.09 -7.34 -38.31
C ALA A 126 -17.64 -7.07 -39.76
N ASP A 127 -16.46 -6.47 -39.95
CA ASP A 127 -15.86 -6.28 -41.29
C ASP A 127 -15.53 -7.63 -41.95
N LEU A 128 -14.96 -8.55 -41.18
CA LEU A 128 -14.59 -9.89 -41.66
C LEU A 128 -15.83 -10.72 -42.02
N GLU A 129 -16.90 -10.60 -41.24
CA GLU A 129 -18.17 -11.27 -41.50
C GLU A 129 -18.84 -10.74 -42.78
N ARG A 130 -18.85 -9.42 -42.98
CA ARG A 130 -19.34 -8.80 -44.22
C ARG A 130 -18.53 -9.25 -45.44
N TRP A 131 -17.21 -9.33 -45.31
CA TRP A 131 -16.33 -9.79 -46.38
C TRP A 131 -16.60 -11.27 -46.74
N LEU A 132 -16.75 -12.13 -45.75
CA LEU A 132 -17.08 -13.56 -45.95
C LEU A 132 -18.45 -13.77 -46.60
N GLN A 133 -19.44 -12.92 -46.27
CA GLN A 133 -20.76 -12.98 -46.90
C GLN A 133 -20.70 -12.54 -48.37
N ALA A 134 -19.92 -11.49 -48.67
CA ALA A 134 -19.71 -11.03 -50.04
C ALA A 134 -18.98 -12.07 -50.92
N GLN A 135 -18.14 -12.92 -50.32
CA GLN A 135 -17.39 -13.96 -51.05
C GLN A 135 -18.19 -15.25 -51.30
N LYS A 136 -19.36 -15.41 -50.66
CA LYS A 136 -20.28 -16.56 -50.84
C LYS A 136 -21.37 -16.32 -51.89
N THR A 137 -21.41 -15.13 -52.50
CA THR A 137 -22.27 -14.80 -53.64
C THR A 137 -21.45 -14.88 -54.92
#